data_AF-A0AAY5F1T4-F1
#
_entry.id   AF-A0AAY5F1T4-F1
#
_cell.length_a   1.000
_cell.length_b   1.000
_cell.length_c   1.000
_cell.angle_alpha   90.00
_cell.angle_beta   90.00
_cell.angle_gamma   90.00
#
_symmetry.space_group_name_H-M   'P 1'
#
loop_
_entity.id
_entity.type
_entity.pdbx_description
1 polymer ?
#
loop_
_entity_poly.entity_id
_entity_poly.type
_entity_poly.pdbx_seq_one_letter_code
_entity_poly.pdbx_strand_id
1 'polypeptide(L)'
;MAVPPSYCDLGKAAQDVFSKGYGFGIVKLDLKTKSQSGVEFSTSGSANTSSGRAAGSLETKFKMTELGLSLSQKWNTDNTLATELSVEDQLAKGLKVAFDTSFVPNTGKKTGKLKTGYKREYLNLSCDVDFDGPVLHSAAVLGYEGWLAGYQIAFDTAKSTLVQNNFALSYKEGDFQLHTSVNDGTEFGGSVYQKVSDQLETAVTLAWTAGSNNTHFGIAAKYQLDSDASLSAKVNNTSLIGIGYTQRLRPEVKVTLSALIDGKNFSAGDHKVGLGFEVEA
;
A
#
# COMPACT_ATOMS: atom_id res chain seq x y z
N MET A 1 9.70 -15.07 19.23
CA MET A 1 8.34 -14.94 18.64
C MET A 1 8.38 -13.94 17.47
N ALA A 2 7.30 -13.81 16.69
CA ALA A 2 7.31 -13.00 15.47
C ALA A 2 7.38 -11.48 15.77
N VAL A 3 8.11 -10.75 14.92
CA VAL A 3 8.10 -9.28 14.90
C VAL A 3 6.76 -8.82 14.30
N PRO A 4 5.97 -7.99 14.99
CA PRO A 4 4.71 -7.53 14.44
C PRO A 4 4.92 -6.60 13.24
N PRO A 5 3.95 -6.51 12.32
CA PRO A 5 4.00 -5.58 11.18
C PRO A 5 3.96 -4.12 11.65
N SER A 6 4.22 -3.18 10.73
CA SER A 6 3.99 -1.76 11.01
C SER A 6 2.48 -1.49 11.17
N TYR A 7 2.12 -0.37 11.79
CA TYR A 7 0.70 0.00 11.96
C TYR A 7 -0.05 0.03 10.62
N CYS A 8 0.58 0.61 9.58
CA CYS A 8 0.00 0.71 8.23
C CYS A 8 -0.14 -0.64 7.51
N ASP A 9 0.54 -1.69 7.99
CA ASP A 9 0.47 -3.04 7.43
C ASP A 9 -0.53 -3.94 8.19
N LEU A 10 -1.20 -3.42 9.24
CA LEU A 10 -2.31 -4.14 9.88
C LEU A 10 -3.48 -4.25 8.89
N GLY A 11 -4.02 -5.47 8.72
CA GLY A 11 -5.09 -5.74 7.74
C GLY A 11 -4.63 -5.81 6.28
N LYS A 12 -3.32 -5.72 6.01
CA LYS A 12 -2.76 -5.69 4.64
C LYS A 12 -3.16 -6.89 3.78
N ALA A 13 -3.29 -8.09 4.36
CA ALA A 13 -3.68 -9.29 3.60
C ALA A 13 -5.06 -9.12 2.95
N ALA A 14 -6.05 -8.64 3.71
CA ALA A 14 -7.36 -8.30 3.16
C ALA A 14 -7.25 -7.19 2.12
N GLN A 15 -6.52 -6.10 2.43
CA GLN A 15 -6.34 -4.98 1.52
C GLN A 15 -5.70 -5.40 0.17
N ASP A 16 -4.75 -6.31 0.21
CA ASP A 16 -4.08 -6.86 -0.97
C ASP A 16 -5.07 -7.60 -1.88
N VAL A 17 -5.99 -8.40 -1.33
CA VAL A 17 -7.05 -9.07 -2.11
C VAL A 17 -7.99 -8.05 -2.79
N PHE A 18 -8.25 -6.90 -2.15
CA PHE A 18 -9.08 -5.84 -2.74
C PHE A 18 -8.36 -4.93 -3.74
N SER A 19 -7.02 -4.90 -3.75
CA SER A 19 -6.24 -3.90 -4.48
C SER A 19 -5.36 -4.48 -5.58
N LYS A 20 -4.70 -5.61 -5.36
CA LYS A 20 -3.83 -6.25 -6.34
C LYS A 20 -4.65 -6.92 -7.44
N GLY A 21 -4.13 -6.94 -8.67
CA GLY A 21 -4.83 -7.49 -9.83
C GLY A 21 -5.87 -6.55 -10.45
N TYR A 22 -5.96 -5.30 -9.98
CA TYR A 22 -6.89 -4.29 -10.50
C TYR A 22 -6.14 -3.03 -10.95
N GLY A 23 -6.55 -2.48 -12.10
CA GLY A 23 -6.00 -1.24 -12.67
C GLY A 23 -7.08 -0.44 -13.42
N PHE A 24 -8.27 -0.33 -12.85
CA PHE A 24 -9.46 0.17 -13.54
C PHE A 24 -9.27 1.55 -14.15
N GLY A 25 -9.57 1.69 -15.45
CA GLY A 25 -9.51 2.97 -16.17
C GLY A 25 -8.09 3.48 -16.42
N ILE A 26 -7.08 2.60 -16.30
CA ILE A 26 -5.67 2.95 -16.48
C ILE A 26 -5.01 1.92 -17.39
N VAL A 27 -4.24 2.40 -18.36
CA VAL A 27 -3.24 1.60 -19.06
C VAL A 27 -1.91 1.86 -18.38
N LYS A 28 -1.29 0.84 -17.79
CA LYS A 28 -0.05 0.94 -17.01
C LYS A 28 1.03 0.03 -17.59
N LEU A 29 2.27 0.52 -17.58
CA LEU A 29 3.47 -0.23 -17.91
C LEU A 29 4.50 -0.01 -16.80
N ASP A 30 4.85 -1.08 -16.10
CA ASP A 30 5.91 -1.12 -15.10
C ASP A 30 7.09 -1.93 -15.66
N LEU A 31 8.28 -1.33 -15.68
CA LEU A 31 9.53 -2.00 -15.99
C LEU A 31 10.44 -1.93 -14.77
N LYS A 32 10.86 -3.08 -14.25
CA LYS A 32 11.89 -3.17 -13.23
C LYS A 32 13.12 -3.82 -13.83
N THR A 33 14.27 -3.20 -13.68
CA THR A 33 15.55 -3.77 -14.12
C THR A 33 16.58 -3.73 -13.01
N LYS A 34 17.55 -4.65 -13.03
CA LYS A 34 18.70 -4.61 -12.13
C LYS A 34 20.02 -4.56 -12.89
N SER A 35 20.86 -3.57 -12.60
CA SER A 35 22.19 -3.48 -13.19
C SER A 35 23.14 -4.54 -12.62
N GLN A 36 24.22 -4.82 -13.35
CA GLN A 36 25.31 -5.68 -12.86
C GLN A 36 25.97 -5.13 -11.59
N SER A 37 25.96 -3.80 -11.41
CA SER A 37 26.44 -3.13 -10.20
C SER A 37 25.45 -3.17 -9.03
N GLY A 38 24.29 -3.83 -9.18
CA GLY A 38 23.30 -4.00 -8.12
C GLY A 38 22.31 -2.84 -7.96
N VAL A 39 22.32 -1.86 -8.87
CA VAL A 39 21.36 -0.75 -8.91
C VAL A 39 20.03 -1.26 -9.46
N GLU A 40 18.95 -1.05 -8.72
CA GLU A 40 17.58 -1.37 -9.15
C GLU A 40 16.96 -0.14 -9.80
N PHE A 41 16.45 -0.28 -11.02
CA PHE A 41 15.66 0.75 -11.71
C PHE A 41 14.21 0.30 -11.76
N SER A 42 13.28 1.20 -11.48
CA SER A 42 11.84 0.98 -11.60
C SER A 42 11.24 2.13 -12.37
N THR A 43 10.86 1.87 -13.62
CA THR A 43 10.22 2.82 -14.51
C THR A 43 8.75 2.47 -14.62
N SER A 44 7.86 3.41 -14.32
CA SER A 44 6.42 3.24 -14.43
C SER A 44 5.87 4.31 -15.36
N GLY A 45 5.05 3.92 -16.33
CA GLY A 45 4.21 4.80 -17.14
C GLY A 45 2.75 4.43 -16.97
N SER A 46 1.87 5.42 -16.93
CA SER A 46 0.43 5.20 -16.86
C SER A 46 -0.33 6.24 -17.68
N ALA A 47 -1.42 5.82 -18.30
CA ALA A 47 -2.36 6.69 -19.01
C ALA A 47 -3.78 6.40 -18.50
N ASN A 48 -4.46 7.45 -18.05
CA ASN A 48 -5.84 7.37 -17.60
C ASN A 48 -6.78 7.42 -18.81
N THR A 49 -7.62 6.41 -18.98
CA THR A 49 -8.43 6.24 -20.21
C THR A 49 -9.61 7.20 -20.30
N SER A 50 -10.09 7.75 -19.18
CA SER A 50 -11.20 8.72 -19.21
C SER A 50 -10.73 10.16 -19.38
N SER A 51 -9.61 10.54 -18.77
CA SER A 51 -9.07 11.91 -18.83
C SER A 51 -8.01 12.13 -19.90
N GLY A 52 -7.44 11.07 -20.47
CA GLY A 52 -6.32 11.13 -21.42
C GLY A 52 -4.99 11.58 -20.80
N ARG A 53 -4.95 11.82 -19.48
CA ARG A 53 -3.73 12.24 -18.79
C ARG A 53 -2.75 11.08 -18.67
N ALA A 54 -1.50 11.34 -19.02
CA ALA A 54 -0.40 10.42 -18.83
C ALA A 54 0.53 10.89 -17.71
N ALA A 55 1.06 9.95 -16.94
CA ALA A 55 2.03 10.19 -15.89
C ALA A 55 3.13 9.13 -15.95
N GLY A 56 4.35 9.54 -15.63
CA GLY A 56 5.50 8.66 -15.58
C GLY A 56 6.34 8.88 -14.33
N SER A 57 7.06 7.84 -13.92
CA SER A 57 8.08 7.95 -12.88
C SER A 57 9.25 7.02 -13.14
N LEU A 58 10.44 7.48 -12.80
CA LEU A 58 11.67 6.70 -12.73
C LEU A 58 12.13 6.67 -11.29
N GLU A 59 12.35 5.49 -10.74
CA GLU A 59 12.97 5.29 -9.42
C GLU A 59 14.27 4.51 -9.59
N THR A 60 15.34 5.02 -8.99
CA THR A 60 16.66 4.37 -8.94
C THR A 60 16.97 4.07 -7.48
N LYS A 61 17.23 2.80 -7.16
CA LYS A 61 17.54 2.36 -5.82
C LYS A 61 18.89 1.69 -5.77
N PHE A 62 19.76 2.24 -4.93
CA PHE A 62 21.09 1.72 -4.67
C PHE A 62 21.18 1.21 -3.22
N LYS A 63 21.59 -0.04 -3.04
CA LYS A 63 21.70 -0.68 -1.72
C LYS A 63 23.16 -1.03 -1.45
N MET A 64 23.75 -0.41 -0.45
CA MET A 64 25.05 -0.79 0.12
C MET A 64 24.81 -1.71 1.31
N THR A 65 24.57 -2.99 1.04
CA THR A 65 24.19 -3.97 2.08
C THR A 65 25.24 -4.13 3.18
N GLU A 66 26.53 -3.95 2.87
CA GLU A 66 27.62 -4.01 3.85
C GLU A 66 27.53 -2.90 4.91
N LEU A 67 27.01 -1.73 4.52
CA LEU A 67 26.87 -0.55 5.38
C LEU A 67 25.43 -0.36 5.87
N GLY A 68 24.52 -1.30 5.58
CA GLY A 68 23.09 -1.18 5.88
C GLY A 68 22.42 0.05 5.25
N LEU A 69 23.03 0.66 4.24
CA LEU A 69 22.62 1.94 3.65
C LEU A 69 21.87 1.71 2.36
N SER A 70 20.76 2.42 2.17
CA SER A 70 19.99 2.42 0.92
C SER A 70 19.68 3.85 0.49
N LEU A 71 19.99 4.17 -0.75
CA LEU A 71 19.63 5.43 -1.40
C LEU A 71 18.57 5.14 -2.47
N SER A 72 17.42 5.79 -2.39
CA SER A 72 16.42 5.80 -3.45
C SER A 72 16.25 7.22 -4.00
N GLN A 73 16.22 7.35 -5.32
CA GLN A 73 15.95 8.59 -6.02
C GLN A 73 14.79 8.36 -6.98
N LYS A 74 13.72 9.15 -6.84
CA LYS A 74 12.53 9.07 -7.67
C LYS A 74 12.30 10.40 -8.37
N TRP A 75 12.06 10.34 -9.66
CA TRP A 75 11.67 11.48 -10.47
C TRP A 75 10.37 11.17 -11.20
N ASN A 76 9.45 12.14 -11.29
CA ASN A 76 8.19 11.98 -12.00
C ASN A 76 7.96 13.08 -13.03
N THR A 77 6.95 12.87 -13.89
CA THR A 77 6.57 13.81 -14.96
C THR A 77 6.04 15.16 -14.47
N ASP A 78 5.68 15.27 -13.18
CA ASP A 78 5.32 16.55 -12.53
C ASP A 78 6.57 17.32 -12.04
N ASN A 79 7.76 16.90 -12.48
CA ASN A 79 9.07 17.40 -12.08
C ASN A 79 9.37 17.28 -10.58
N THR A 80 8.68 16.42 -9.83
CA THR A 80 9.00 16.18 -8.42
C THR A 80 10.20 15.24 -8.32
N LEU A 81 11.25 15.71 -7.64
CA LEU A 81 12.45 14.94 -7.32
C LEU A 81 12.40 14.54 -5.85
N ALA A 82 12.28 13.25 -5.57
CA ALA A 82 12.30 12.69 -4.23
C ALA A 82 13.59 11.89 -4.00
N THR A 83 14.25 12.08 -2.86
CA THR A 83 15.43 11.31 -2.43
C THR A 83 15.18 10.76 -1.04
N GLU A 84 15.29 9.45 -0.87
CA GLU A 84 15.26 8.75 0.41
C GLU A 84 16.64 8.18 0.69
N LEU A 85 17.25 8.57 1.81
CA LEU A 85 18.46 7.96 2.34
C LEU A 85 18.09 7.20 3.61
N SER A 86 18.32 5.89 3.65
CA SER A 86 18.01 5.08 4.83
C SER A 86 19.19 4.24 5.29
N VAL A 87 19.25 4.03 6.60
CA VAL A 87 20.22 3.18 7.29
C VAL A 87 19.45 2.24 8.20
N GLU A 88 19.69 0.94 8.04
CA GLU A 88 19.03 -0.12 8.82
C GLU A 88 20.09 -0.99 9.53
N ASP A 89 19.77 -1.41 10.76
CA ASP A 89 20.53 -2.35 11.58
C ASP A 89 21.96 -1.92 11.98
N GLN A 90 22.37 -0.67 11.75
CA GLN A 90 23.72 -0.20 12.08
C GLN A 90 23.93 0.14 13.56
N LEU A 91 23.03 0.92 14.17
CA LEU A 91 23.16 1.30 15.60
C LEU A 91 22.58 0.21 16.52
N ALA A 92 21.47 -0.40 16.11
CA ALA A 92 20.81 -1.48 16.83
C ALA A 92 20.04 -2.36 15.85
N LYS A 93 20.03 -3.67 16.08
CA LYS A 93 19.23 -4.61 15.30
C LYS A 93 17.75 -4.25 15.40
N GLY A 94 17.09 -4.11 14.27
CA GLY A 94 15.70 -3.70 14.11
C GLY A 94 15.50 -2.19 13.99
N LEU A 95 16.55 -1.37 14.16
CA LEU A 95 16.45 0.08 13.99
C LEU A 95 16.63 0.45 12.51
N LYS A 96 15.70 1.25 11.99
CA LYS A 96 15.79 1.89 10.69
C LYS A 96 15.62 3.40 10.85
N VAL A 97 16.55 4.17 10.28
CA VAL A 97 16.45 5.62 10.19
C VAL A 97 16.44 5.97 8.71
N ALA A 98 15.49 6.77 8.25
CA ALA A 98 15.43 7.27 6.89
C ALA A 98 15.20 8.77 6.86
N PHE A 99 15.85 9.45 5.93
CA PHE A 99 15.66 10.85 5.65
C PHE A 99 15.17 11.00 4.22
N ASP A 100 13.94 11.46 4.10
CA ASP A 100 13.27 11.71 2.82
C ASP A 100 13.31 13.19 2.53
N THR A 101 13.59 13.54 1.28
CA THR A 101 13.51 14.91 0.79
C THR A 101 12.74 14.93 -0.51
N SER A 102 11.95 15.97 -0.73
CA SER A 102 11.27 16.21 -2.01
C SER A 102 11.52 17.64 -2.46
N PHE A 103 11.74 17.82 -3.76
CA PHE A 103 11.92 19.11 -4.38
C PHE A 103 11.09 19.20 -5.66
N VAL A 104 10.32 20.29 -5.78
CA VAL A 104 9.54 20.62 -6.97
C VAL A 104 10.16 21.86 -7.62
N PRO A 105 10.98 21.72 -8.68
CA PRO A 105 11.69 22.83 -9.31
C PRO A 105 10.76 23.95 -9.78
N ASN A 106 9.60 23.59 -10.33
CA ASN A 106 8.63 24.54 -10.88
C ASN A 106 8.10 25.54 -9.84
N THR A 107 7.97 25.12 -8.58
CA THR A 107 7.42 25.95 -7.49
C THR A 107 8.47 26.34 -6.46
N GLY A 108 9.67 25.74 -6.52
CA GLY A 108 10.68 25.85 -5.47
C GLY A 108 10.32 25.13 -4.17
N LYS A 109 9.17 24.44 -4.08
CA LYS A 109 8.72 23.77 -2.86
C LYS A 109 9.70 22.66 -2.49
N LYS A 110 10.10 22.66 -1.21
CA LYS A 110 10.97 21.66 -0.59
C LYS A 110 10.24 21.07 0.60
N THR A 111 10.24 19.75 0.70
CA THR A 111 9.77 19.06 1.91
C THR A 111 10.82 18.09 2.39
N GLY A 112 10.78 17.78 3.68
CA GLY A 112 11.67 16.79 4.29
C GLY A 112 10.90 15.98 5.31
N LYS A 113 11.22 14.70 5.43
CA LYS A 113 10.66 13.81 6.45
C LYS A 113 11.78 12.99 7.07
N LEU A 114 11.90 13.04 8.40
CA LEU A 114 12.76 12.12 9.14
C LEU A 114 11.92 10.96 9.64
N LYS A 115 12.15 9.74 9.15
CA LYS A 115 11.47 8.52 9.56
C LYS A 115 12.38 7.70 10.46
N THR A 116 11.84 7.22 11.57
CA THR A 116 12.54 6.32 12.48
C THR A 116 11.63 5.15 12.77
N GLY A 117 12.16 3.93 12.69
CA GLY A 117 11.43 2.71 12.97
C GLY A 117 12.27 1.79 13.83
N TYR A 118 11.67 1.16 14.83
CA TYR A 118 12.34 0.16 15.65
C TYR A 118 11.45 -1.06 15.81
N LYS A 119 11.95 -2.21 15.35
CA LYS A 119 11.22 -3.48 15.39
C LYS A 119 11.98 -4.51 16.23
N ARG A 120 11.27 -5.22 17.10
CA ARG A 120 11.78 -6.34 17.89
C ARG A 120 10.67 -7.38 18.06
N GLU A 121 10.99 -8.53 18.65
CA GLU A 121 9.93 -9.47 19.06
C GLU A 121 8.86 -8.72 19.87
N TYR A 122 7.58 -8.99 19.56
CA TYR A 122 6.40 -8.36 20.17
C TYR A 122 6.19 -6.87 19.94
N LEU A 123 7.13 -6.14 19.32
CA LEU A 123 7.08 -4.68 19.25
C LEU A 123 7.50 -4.14 17.87
N ASN A 124 6.72 -3.21 17.34
CA ASN A 124 7.12 -2.41 16.18
C ASN A 124 6.72 -0.96 16.42
N LEU A 125 7.71 -0.07 16.48
CA LEU A 125 7.56 1.36 16.69
C LEU A 125 7.94 2.12 15.43
N SER A 126 7.23 3.18 15.13
CA SER A 126 7.59 4.15 14.10
C SER A 126 7.36 5.57 14.59
N CYS A 127 8.25 6.48 14.25
CA CYS A 127 8.14 7.90 14.52
C CYS A 127 8.68 8.66 13.31
N ASP A 128 7.80 9.39 12.64
CA ASP A 128 8.13 10.23 11.50
C ASP A 128 7.90 11.71 11.85
N VAL A 129 8.84 12.57 11.50
CA VAL A 129 8.72 14.03 11.60
C VAL A 129 8.65 14.60 10.20
N ASP A 130 7.51 15.17 9.82
CA ASP A 130 7.40 15.99 8.62
C ASP A 130 7.88 17.41 8.93
N PHE A 131 8.71 18.00 8.08
CA PHE A 131 9.21 19.37 8.27
C PHE A 131 8.35 20.42 7.52
N ASP A 132 7.45 20.02 6.61
CA ASP A 132 6.53 20.92 5.89
C ASP A 132 5.23 21.10 6.69
N GLY A 133 5.29 21.98 7.70
CA GLY A 133 4.27 22.08 8.74
C GLY A 133 4.51 20.98 9.77
N PRO A 134 5.25 21.24 10.86
CA PRO A 134 5.88 20.18 11.62
C PRO A 134 4.88 19.25 12.32
N VAL A 135 4.53 18.15 11.64
CA VAL A 135 3.65 17.10 12.15
C VAL A 135 4.50 15.90 12.56
N LEU A 136 4.35 15.52 13.83
CA LEU A 136 4.93 14.31 14.38
C LEU A 136 3.92 13.18 14.18
N HIS A 137 4.25 12.18 13.37
CA HIS A 137 3.50 10.93 13.28
C HIS A 137 4.20 9.87 14.12
N SER A 138 3.48 9.18 14.99
CA SER A 138 4.02 8.09 15.77
C SER A 138 3.06 6.92 15.77
N ALA A 139 3.60 5.71 15.71
CA ALA A 139 2.79 4.50 15.82
C ALA A 139 3.54 3.42 16.59
N ALA A 140 2.77 2.58 17.27
CA ALA A 140 3.25 1.43 18.00
C ALA A 140 2.34 0.25 17.72
N VAL A 141 2.93 -0.92 17.49
CA VAL A 141 2.21 -2.20 17.37
C VAL A 141 2.81 -3.18 18.35
N LEU A 142 1.97 -3.70 19.23
CA LEU A 142 2.29 -4.79 20.14
C LEU A 142 1.69 -6.08 19.60
N GLY A 143 2.47 -7.15 19.58
CA GLY A 143 1.98 -8.49 19.22
C GLY A 143 2.11 -9.45 20.38
N TYR A 144 1.13 -10.33 20.60
CA TYR A 144 1.18 -11.40 21.59
C TYR A 144 0.21 -12.53 21.21
N GLU A 145 0.69 -13.78 21.12
CA GLU A 145 -0.15 -14.97 20.82
C GLU A 145 -1.17 -14.75 19.68
N GLY A 146 -0.71 -14.25 18.53
CA GLY A 146 -1.56 -13.98 17.37
C GLY A 146 -2.33 -12.65 17.41
N TRP A 147 -2.53 -12.06 18.60
CA TRP A 147 -3.11 -10.72 18.76
C TRP A 147 -2.10 -9.64 18.39
N LEU A 148 -2.60 -8.56 17.79
CA LEU A 148 -1.87 -7.37 17.40
C LEU A 148 -2.67 -6.14 17.82
N ALA A 149 -2.14 -5.35 18.75
CA ALA A 149 -2.72 -4.07 19.16
C ALA A 149 -1.87 -2.93 18.60
N GLY A 150 -2.47 -2.11 17.75
CA GLY A 150 -1.85 -0.96 17.11
C GLY A 150 -2.42 0.36 17.63
N TYR A 151 -1.55 1.35 17.78
CA TYR A 151 -1.94 2.73 18.08
C TYR A 151 -1.14 3.67 17.19
N GLN A 152 -1.80 4.66 16.58
CA GLN A 152 -1.19 5.66 15.72
C GLN A 152 -1.71 7.05 16.08
N ILE A 153 -0.78 7.98 16.21
CA ILE A 153 -1.07 9.38 16.49
C ILE A 153 -0.36 10.29 15.50
N ALA A 154 -0.95 11.45 15.24
CA ALA A 154 -0.29 12.55 14.58
C ALA A 154 -0.53 13.85 15.34
N PHE A 155 0.53 14.60 15.60
CA PHE A 155 0.48 15.85 16.36
C PHE A 155 1.08 16.98 15.54
N ASP A 156 0.28 18.00 15.23
CA ASP A 156 0.72 19.23 14.56
C ASP A 156 1.34 20.16 15.60
N THR A 157 2.66 20.28 15.58
CA THR A 157 3.40 21.09 16.55
C THR A 157 3.26 22.59 16.30
N ALA A 158 2.94 23.01 15.07
CA ALA A 158 2.69 24.41 14.76
C ALA A 158 1.37 24.90 15.36
N LYS A 159 0.33 24.05 15.32
CA LYS A 159 -0.98 24.35 15.91
C LYS A 159 -1.11 23.87 17.36
N SER A 160 -0.18 23.04 17.83
CA SER A 160 -0.27 22.35 19.12
C SER A 160 -1.56 21.53 19.27
N THR A 161 -1.95 20.83 18.19
CA THR A 161 -3.19 20.04 18.14
C THR A 161 -2.92 18.61 17.71
N LEU A 162 -3.65 17.67 18.32
CA LEU A 162 -3.72 16.30 17.84
C LEU A 162 -4.55 16.29 16.55
N VAL A 163 -3.96 15.85 15.44
CA VAL A 163 -4.61 15.82 14.12
C VAL A 163 -5.05 14.42 13.70
N GLN A 164 -4.53 13.38 14.34
CA GLN A 164 -4.91 12.00 14.09
C GLN A 164 -4.76 11.16 15.35
N ASN A 165 -5.73 10.29 15.63
CA ASN A 165 -5.76 9.39 16.78
C ASN A 165 -6.47 8.08 16.41
N ASN A 166 -5.68 7.08 16.02
CA ASN A 166 -6.19 5.84 15.50
C ASN A 166 -5.79 4.66 16.39
N PHE A 167 -6.72 3.74 16.56
CA PHE A 167 -6.52 2.48 17.26
C PHE A 167 -6.84 1.33 16.32
N ALA A 168 -6.08 0.24 16.41
CA ALA A 168 -6.35 -0.97 15.65
C ALA A 168 -6.15 -2.22 16.52
N LEU A 169 -7.01 -3.21 16.34
CA LEU A 169 -6.86 -4.53 16.93
C LEU A 169 -6.98 -5.57 15.82
N SER A 170 -5.98 -6.43 15.71
CA SER A 170 -5.97 -7.53 14.74
C SER A 170 -5.67 -8.84 15.43
N TYR A 171 -6.18 -9.93 14.87
CA TYR A 171 -5.84 -11.28 15.26
C TYR A 171 -5.41 -12.04 14.02
N LYS A 172 -4.29 -12.75 14.10
CA LYS A 172 -3.75 -13.54 12.99
C LYS A 172 -3.36 -14.90 13.49
N GLU A 173 -3.95 -15.93 12.89
CA GLU A 173 -3.65 -17.32 13.18
C GLU A 173 -3.84 -18.17 11.92
N GLY A 174 -2.85 -19.01 11.62
CA GLY A 174 -2.91 -19.93 10.49
C GLY A 174 -3.26 -19.25 9.15
N ASP A 175 -4.43 -19.59 8.65
CA ASP A 175 -4.98 -19.19 7.36
C ASP A 175 -5.89 -17.96 7.42
N PHE A 176 -6.15 -17.39 8.60
CA PHE A 176 -7.06 -16.25 8.73
C PHE A 176 -6.44 -15.04 9.44
N GLN A 177 -6.97 -13.86 9.12
CA GLN A 177 -6.66 -12.61 9.79
C GLN A 177 -7.93 -11.79 9.98
N LEU A 178 -8.22 -11.42 11.22
CA LEU A 178 -9.22 -10.42 11.59
C LEU A 178 -8.49 -9.09 11.85
N HIS A 179 -9.03 -7.99 11.36
CA HIS A 179 -8.53 -6.65 11.61
C HIS A 179 -9.69 -5.72 11.89
N THR A 180 -9.54 -4.86 12.89
CA THR A 180 -10.49 -3.81 13.24
C THR A 180 -9.72 -2.54 13.53
N SER A 181 -10.29 -1.41 13.18
CA SER A 181 -9.71 -0.10 13.41
C SER A 181 -10.77 0.94 13.74
N VAL A 182 -10.35 1.94 14.52
CA VAL A 182 -11.13 3.13 14.83
C VAL A 182 -10.22 4.32 14.58
N ASN A 183 -10.58 5.17 13.63
CA ASN A 183 -9.87 6.39 13.33
C ASN A 183 -10.64 7.58 13.91
N ASP A 184 -9.92 8.40 14.67
CA ASP A 184 -10.42 9.64 15.30
C ASP A 184 -11.73 9.47 16.10
N GLY A 185 -11.99 8.25 16.58
CA GLY A 185 -13.22 7.91 17.31
C GLY A 185 -14.51 7.97 16.49
N THR A 186 -14.43 8.17 15.17
CA THR A 186 -15.60 8.42 14.32
C THR A 186 -15.67 7.51 13.12
N GLU A 187 -14.55 7.08 12.55
CA GLU A 187 -14.53 6.13 11.44
C GLU A 187 -14.14 4.75 11.94
N PHE A 188 -14.98 3.78 11.65
CA PHE A 188 -14.77 2.39 12.05
C PHE A 188 -14.50 1.55 10.83
N GLY A 189 -13.47 0.71 10.91
CA GLY A 189 -13.06 -0.21 9.87
C GLY A 189 -12.93 -1.63 10.40
N GLY A 190 -13.23 -2.59 9.55
CA GLY A 190 -13.08 -4.01 9.83
C GLY A 190 -12.75 -4.77 8.57
N SER A 191 -11.88 -5.76 8.68
CA SER A 191 -11.64 -6.70 7.60
C SER A 191 -11.37 -8.11 8.11
N VAL A 192 -11.82 -9.08 7.31
CA VAL A 192 -11.52 -10.50 7.51
C VAL A 192 -10.82 -10.97 6.26
N TYR A 193 -9.67 -11.60 6.42
CA TYR A 193 -8.95 -12.30 5.37
C TYR A 193 -8.94 -13.79 5.69
N GLN A 194 -9.10 -14.62 4.66
CA GLN A 194 -9.00 -16.06 4.78
C GLN A 194 -8.32 -16.66 3.54
N LYS A 195 -7.25 -17.43 3.76
CA LYS A 195 -6.64 -18.30 2.75
C LYS A 195 -7.36 -19.64 2.77
N VAL A 196 -8.46 -19.74 2.03
CA VAL A 196 -9.34 -20.93 1.99
C VAL A 196 -8.62 -22.17 1.46
N SER A 197 -7.70 -21.99 0.50
CA SER A 197 -6.83 -23.05 -0.02
C SER A 197 -5.54 -22.45 -0.59
N ASP A 198 -4.64 -23.29 -1.12
CA ASP A 198 -3.47 -22.80 -1.84
C ASP A 198 -3.80 -22.05 -3.13
N GLN A 199 -5.04 -22.16 -3.62
CA GLN A 199 -5.51 -21.49 -4.82
C GLN A 199 -6.52 -20.39 -4.54
N LEU A 200 -7.16 -20.35 -3.38
CA LEU A 200 -8.24 -19.40 -3.09
C LEU A 200 -7.96 -18.58 -1.84
N GLU A 201 -7.93 -17.27 -2.02
CA GLU A 201 -7.91 -16.28 -0.95
C GLU A 201 -9.18 -15.43 -1.02
N THR A 202 -9.79 -15.16 0.13
CA THR A 202 -10.98 -14.32 0.24
C THR A 202 -10.77 -13.22 1.26
N ALA A 203 -11.48 -12.12 1.06
CA ALA A 203 -11.47 -11.01 2.00
C ALA A 203 -12.84 -10.34 2.06
N VAL A 204 -13.21 -9.89 3.25
CA VAL A 204 -14.38 -9.08 3.50
C VAL A 204 -13.92 -7.78 4.15
N THR A 205 -14.51 -6.66 3.76
CA THR A 205 -14.28 -5.36 4.37
C THR A 205 -15.60 -4.73 4.78
N LEU A 206 -15.58 -4.07 5.93
CA LEU A 206 -16.69 -3.32 6.52
C LEU A 206 -16.13 -1.98 6.98
N ALA A 207 -16.81 -0.89 6.66
CA ALA A 207 -16.48 0.42 7.21
C ALA A 207 -17.76 1.23 7.42
N TRP A 208 -17.81 2.03 8.48
CA TRP A 208 -18.90 2.96 8.72
C TRP A 208 -18.41 4.17 9.51
N THR A 209 -19.19 5.24 9.48
CA THR A 209 -18.89 6.49 10.20
C THR A 209 -19.96 6.73 11.26
N ALA A 210 -19.54 7.07 12.48
CA ALA A 210 -20.45 7.46 13.56
C ALA A 210 -21.38 8.60 13.11
N GLY A 211 -22.67 8.46 13.43
CA GLY A 211 -23.69 9.43 13.02
C GLY A 211 -24.16 9.30 11.56
N SER A 212 -23.63 8.36 10.80
CA SER A 212 -24.10 8.02 9.45
C SER A 212 -24.82 6.67 9.45
N ASN A 213 -25.88 6.56 8.66
CA ASN A 213 -26.55 5.28 8.38
C ASN A 213 -25.90 4.52 7.22
N ASN A 214 -24.88 5.10 6.57
CA ASN A 214 -24.19 4.46 5.46
C ASN A 214 -23.11 3.51 5.99
N THR A 215 -23.17 2.28 5.51
CA THR A 215 -22.10 1.29 5.67
C THR A 215 -21.45 1.05 4.31
N HIS A 216 -20.14 0.90 4.26
CA HIS A 216 -19.41 0.39 3.12
C HIS A 216 -19.06 -1.06 3.39
N PHE A 217 -19.52 -1.95 2.50
CA PHE A 217 -19.27 -3.37 2.60
C PHE A 217 -18.72 -3.88 1.28
N GLY A 218 -17.66 -4.69 1.35
CA GLY A 218 -17.05 -5.31 0.20
C GLY A 218 -16.73 -6.78 0.45
N ILE A 219 -16.85 -7.60 -0.60
CA ILE A 219 -16.36 -8.97 -0.64
C ILE A 219 -15.40 -9.06 -1.82
N ALA A 220 -14.25 -9.67 -1.62
CA ALA A 220 -13.27 -9.94 -2.67
C ALA A 220 -12.76 -11.37 -2.57
N ALA A 221 -12.38 -11.91 -3.72
CA ALA A 221 -11.74 -13.20 -3.84
C ALA A 221 -10.64 -13.13 -4.90
N LYS A 222 -9.55 -13.83 -4.63
CA LYS A 222 -8.46 -14.07 -5.57
C LYS A 222 -8.32 -15.58 -5.74
N TYR A 223 -8.43 -16.04 -6.97
CA TYR A 223 -8.35 -17.43 -7.35
C TYR A 223 -7.17 -17.64 -8.31
N GLN A 224 -6.24 -18.51 -7.92
CA GLN A 224 -5.13 -18.97 -8.74
C GLN A 224 -5.65 -20.09 -9.65
N LEU A 225 -5.73 -19.82 -10.95
CA LEU A 225 -6.24 -20.78 -11.93
C LEU A 225 -5.20 -21.87 -12.21
N ASP A 226 -3.94 -21.47 -12.38
CA ASP A 226 -2.77 -22.32 -12.58
C ASP A 226 -1.49 -21.57 -12.13
N SER A 227 -0.29 -22.07 -12.43
CA SER A 227 0.98 -21.42 -12.02
C SER A 227 1.21 -20.03 -12.63
N ASP A 228 0.54 -19.71 -13.73
CA ASP A 228 0.78 -18.54 -14.56
C ASP A 228 -0.45 -17.62 -14.66
N ALA A 229 -1.63 -18.04 -14.23
CA ALA A 229 -2.87 -17.30 -14.32
C ALA A 229 -3.59 -17.15 -12.97
N SER A 230 -4.14 -15.96 -12.71
CA SER A 230 -5.00 -15.68 -11.55
C SER A 230 -6.17 -14.78 -11.91
N LEU A 231 -7.33 -15.08 -11.32
CA LEU A 231 -8.56 -14.30 -11.41
C LEU A 231 -8.80 -13.59 -10.06
N SER A 232 -9.08 -12.30 -10.09
CA SER A 232 -9.48 -11.52 -8.92
C SER A 232 -10.86 -10.94 -9.16
N ALA A 233 -11.77 -11.10 -8.20
CA ALA A 233 -13.14 -10.58 -8.29
C ALA A 233 -13.51 -9.89 -6.98
N LYS A 234 -14.19 -8.74 -7.07
CA LYS A 234 -14.71 -8.04 -5.90
C LYS A 234 -16.05 -7.40 -6.18
N VAL A 235 -16.88 -7.33 -5.16
CA VAL A 235 -18.17 -6.65 -5.20
C VAL A 235 -18.33 -5.80 -3.96
N ASN A 236 -19.10 -4.73 -4.06
CA ASN A 236 -19.46 -3.94 -2.89
C ASN A 236 -20.97 -3.64 -2.84
N ASN A 237 -21.42 -3.09 -1.72
CA ASN A 237 -22.81 -2.74 -1.50
C ASN A 237 -23.29 -1.49 -2.26
N THR A 238 -22.44 -0.87 -3.08
CA THR A 238 -22.87 0.13 -4.08
C THR A 238 -23.10 -0.50 -5.45
N SER A 239 -23.11 -1.83 -5.55
CA SER A 239 -23.28 -2.61 -6.77
C SER A 239 -22.14 -2.44 -7.79
N LEU A 240 -20.93 -2.09 -7.34
CA LEU A 240 -19.75 -2.10 -8.20
C LEU A 240 -19.14 -3.50 -8.22
N ILE A 241 -18.89 -4.01 -9.42
CA ILE A 241 -18.31 -5.33 -9.67
C ILE A 241 -16.94 -5.13 -10.32
N GLY A 242 -15.87 -5.49 -9.62
CA GLY A 242 -14.51 -5.45 -10.12
C GLY A 242 -14.04 -6.84 -10.51
N ILE A 243 -13.52 -6.98 -11.73
CA ILE A 243 -12.93 -8.22 -12.24
C ILE A 243 -11.51 -7.91 -12.71
N GLY A 244 -10.56 -8.79 -12.41
CA GLY A 244 -9.17 -8.72 -12.80
C GLY A 244 -8.67 -10.09 -13.23
N TYR A 245 -7.98 -10.16 -14.36
CA TYR A 245 -7.33 -11.35 -14.86
C TYR A 245 -5.86 -11.05 -15.09
N THR A 246 -4.97 -11.76 -14.39
CA THR A 246 -3.52 -11.63 -14.54
C THR A 246 -2.96 -12.90 -15.15
N GLN A 247 -2.21 -12.76 -16.24
CA GLN A 247 -1.52 -13.82 -16.95
C GLN A 247 -0.02 -13.53 -17.01
N ARG A 248 0.79 -14.50 -16.62
CA ARG A 248 2.21 -14.55 -16.90
C ARG A 248 2.41 -15.10 -18.30
N LEU A 249 2.93 -14.28 -19.21
CA LEU A 249 3.20 -14.66 -20.61
C LEU A 249 4.57 -15.31 -20.75
N ARG A 250 5.52 -14.84 -19.94
CA ARG A 250 6.90 -15.34 -19.82
C ARG A 250 7.35 -15.18 -18.37
N PRO A 251 8.44 -15.83 -17.94
CA PRO A 251 8.93 -15.72 -16.56
C PRO A 251 8.99 -14.29 -16.01
N GLU A 252 9.27 -13.34 -16.87
CA GLU A 252 9.55 -11.93 -16.58
C GLU A 252 8.43 -10.97 -17.01
N VAL A 253 7.39 -11.47 -17.68
CA VAL A 253 6.33 -10.64 -18.28
C VAL A 253 4.97 -11.07 -17.78
N LYS A 254 4.27 -10.14 -17.11
CA LYS A 254 2.88 -10.31 -16.69
C LYS A 254 1.99 -9.27 -17.34
N VAL A 255 0.79 -9.70 -17.70
CA VAL A 255 -0.27 -8.85 -18.23
C VAL A 255 -1.48 -8.98 -17.33
N THR A 256 -2.05 -7.85 -16.92
CA THR A 256 -3.27 -7.78 -16.11
C THR A 256 -4.34 -7.02 -16.87
N LEU A 257 -5.47 -7.67 -17.14
CA LEU A 257 -6.69 -7.03 -17.65
C LEU A 257 -7.64 -6.83 -16.48
N SER A 258 -8.29 -5.68 -16.38
CA SER A 258 -9.26 -5.44 -15.33
C SER A 258 -10.45 -4.62 -15.81
N ALA A 259 -11.62 -4.85 -15.23
CA ALA A 259 -12.86 -4.15 -15.53
C ALA A 259 -13.61 -3.82 -14.24
N LEU A 260 -14.09 -2.59 -14.12
CA LEU A 260 -15.03 -2.16 -13.09
C LEU A 260 -16.37 -1.88 -13.75
N ILE A 261 -17.38 -2.64 -13.35
CA ILE A 261 -18.73 -2.63 -13.91
C ILE A 261 -19.65 -2.01 -12.86
N ASP A 262 -20.44 -1.01 -13.26
CA ASP A 262 -21.53 -0.47 -12.45
C ASP A 262 -22.78 -1.32 -12.66
N GLY A 263 -23.12 -2.14 -11.66
CA GLY A 263 -24.29 -3.01 -11.69
C GLY A 263 -25.62 -2.26 -11.63
N LYS A 264 -25.67 -1.01 -11.16
CA LYS A 264 -26.89 -0.20 -11.22
C LYS A 264 -27.16 0.34 -12.62
N ASN A 265 -26.08 0.63 -13.36
CA ASN A 265 -26.11 1.24 -14.68
C ASN A 265 -25.58 0.30 -15.77
N PHE A 266 -25.83 -1.01 -15.63
CA PHE A 266 -25.24 -2.03 -16.51
C PHE A 266 -25.49 -1.78 -18.00
N SER A 267 -26.71 -1.34 -18.36
CA SER A 267 -27.08 -1.05 -19.76
C SER A 267 -26.64 0.34 -20.24
N ALA A 268 -26.34 1.26 -19.33
CA ALA A 268 -26.08 2.67 -19.65
C ALA A 268 -24.59 2.99 -19.84
N GLY A 269 -23.69 2.09 -19.46
CA GLY A 269 -22.25 2.21 -19.67
C GLY A 269 -21.48 2.71 -18.43
N ASP A 270 -20.43 3.51 -18.65
CA ASP A 270 -19.44 3.96 -17.64
C ASP A 270 -18.63 2.84 -16.95
N HIS A 271 -18.45 1.72 -17.65
CA HIS A 271 -17.56 0.66 -17.19
C HIS A 271 -16.10 1.05 -17.45
N LYS A 272 -15.24 0.85 -16.46
CA LYS A 272 -13.82 1.21 -16.57
C LYS A 272 -13.01 -0.03 -16.90
N VAL A 273 -12.33 -0.01 -18.03
CA VAL A 273 -11.37 -1.07 -18.42
C VAL A 273 -9.95 -0.58 -18.15
N GLY A 274 -9.12 -1.49 -17.66
CA GLY A 274 -7.73 -1.27 -17.31
C GLY A 274 -6.84 -2.36 -17.88
N LEU A 275 -5.60 -2.00 -18.21
CA LEU A 275 -4.59 -2.89 -18.75
C LEU A 275 -3.25 -2.59 -18.10
N GLY A 276 -2.62 -3.58 -17.49
CA GLY A 276 -1.31 -3.47 -16.84
C GLY A 276 -0.31 -4.41 -17.50
N PHE A 277 0.88 -3.90 -17.77
CA PHE A 277 2.04 -4.68 -18.19
C PHE A 277 3.12 -4.55 -17.13
N GLU A 278 3.59 -5.67 -16.60
CA GLU A 278 4.73 -5.71 -15.69
C GLU A 278 5.85 -6.51 -16.34
N VAL A 279 7.01 -5.89 -16.47
CA VAL A 279 8.23 -6.49 -17.02
C VAL A 279 9.32 -6.41 -15.96
N GLU A 280 9.89 -7.55 -15.56
CA GLU A 280 10.99 -7.64 -14.61
C GLU A 280 12.21 -8.25 -15.29
N ALA A 281 13.36 -7.56 -15.32
CA ALA A 281 14.59 -8.01 -15.98
C ALA A 281 15.86 -7.81 -15.12
#